data_AF-G2LEV7-F1
#
_entry.id   AF-G2LEV7-F1
#
_cell.length_a   1.000
_cell.length_b   1.000
_cell.length_c   1.000
_cell.angle_alpha   90.00
_cell.angle_beta   90.00
_cell.angle_gamma   90.00
#
_symmetry.space_group_name_H-M   'P 1'
#
loop_
_entity.id
_entity.type
_entity.pdbx_description
1 polymer ?
#
loop_
_entity_poly.entity_id
_entity_poly.type
_entity_poly.pdbx_seq_one_letter_code
_entity_poly.pdbx_strand_id
1 'polypeptide(L)'
;MRQVFERIVADPDLHWATMNLYYYSEYHGAEGIAALARQVEATNPQLAEALVHHADDEFRHAAMIADIMTDLGDVPRPPLGIKYVDEFAALATASTDPDRIDEVELLAALNVTEKRGLFSFALHVSTLPRESKAFKLLNQVKNEEAGHVRWGNQYLAELKANGREAEVRRAQAKFEVIEKAAYETSLDIMPGAPIRRMRRIVEVARQLPAERQIPYVVEQFFRAADPRPVFGARWQLVETILSSARLREQVSADVQRILAGQPLASDSLLGRLVADARRAVESLWRPQAQAA
;
A
#
# COMPACT_ATOMS: atom_id res chain seq x y z
N MET A 1 14.44 11.54 2.28
CA MET A 1 14.35 10.25 1.59
C MET A 1 15.70 9.71 1.15
N ARG A 2 16.50 10.43 0.34
CA ARG A 2 17.85 9.97 -0.06
C ARG A 2 18.74 9.51 1.12
N GLN A 3 18.83 10.30 2.19
CA GLN A 3 19.58 9.94 3.41
C GLN A 3 19.08 8.65 4.10
N VAL A 4 17.81 8.29 3.92
CA VAL A 4 17.27 7.01 4.43
C VAL A 4 17.79 5.86 3.59
N PHE A 5 17.78 6.00 2.26
CA PHE A 5 18.33 5.01 1.35
C PHE A 5 19.86 4.86 1.47
N GLU A 6 20.59 5.93 1.76
CA GLU A 6 22.02 5.86 2.07
C GLU A 6 22.28 4.98 3.32
N ARG A 7 21.39 5.04 4.32
CA ARG A 7 21.47 4.15 5.50
C ARG A 7 21.06 2.72 5.16
N ILE A 8 20.00 2.53 4.36
CA ILE A 8 19.56 1.21 3.89
C ILE A 8 20.67 0.52 3.12
N VAL A 9 21.36 1.22 2.21
CA VAL A 9 22.45 0.63 1.40
C VAL A 9 23.69 0.34 2.25
N ALA A 10 23.97 1.16 3.27
CA ALA A 10 25.11 0.99 4.15
C ALA A 10 24.95 -0.19 5.14
N ASP A 11 23.72 -0.59 5.43
CA ASP A 11 23.38 -1.71 6.32
C ASP A 11 22.92 -2.91 5.49
N PRO A 12 23.72 -4.00 5.41
CA PRO A 12 23.38 -5.16 4.60
C PRO A 12 22.00 -5.77 4.91
N ASP A 13 21.61 -5.85 6.19
CA ASP A 13 20.35 -6.47 6.57
C ASP A 13 19.14 -5.62 6.12
N LEU A 14 19.25 -4.30 6.25
CA LEU A 14 18.23 -3.38 5.74
C LEU A 14 18.19 -3.35 4.21
N HIS A 15 19.36 -3.47 3.56
CA HIS A 15 19.45 -3.56 2.12
C HIS A 15 18.73 -4.81 1.61
N TRP A 16 18.97 -5.97 2.21
CA TRP A 16 18.31 -7.23 1.83
C TRP A 16 16.82 -7.23 2.13
N ALA A 17 16.41 -6.71 3.27
CA ALA A 17 15.00 -6.52 3.57
C ALA A 17 14.30 -5.65 2.51
N THR A 18 14.99 -4.62 2.00
CA THR A 18 14.47 -3.74 0.94
C THR A 18 14.41 -4.45 -0.41
N MET A 19 15.44 -5.22 -0.78
CA MET A 19 15.43 -6.04 -1.99
C MET A 19 14.29 -7.07 -1.97
N ASN A 20 14.06 -7.69 -0.81
CA ASN A 20 12.98 -8.63 -0.59
C ASN A 20 11.59 -7.98 -0.70
N LEU A 21 11.45 -6.72 -0.29
CA LEU A 21 10.23 -5.94 -0.49
C LEU A 21 9.98 -5.65 -1.98
N TYR A 22 11.03 -5.38 -2.76
CA TYR A 22 10.89 -5.23 -4.21
C TYR A 22 10.49 -6.55 -4.86
N TYR A 23 11.19 -7.65 -4.58
CA TYR A 23 10.80 -8.98 -5.05
C TYR A 23 9.31 -9.25 -4.79
N TYR A 24 8.87 -9.03 -3.54
CA TYR A 24 7.47 -9.27 -3.16
C TYR A 24 6.51 -8.34 -3.92
N SER A 25 6.89 -7.07 -4.10
CA SER A 25 6.05 -6.10 -4.78
C SER A 25 5.90 -6.43 -6.27
N GLU A 26 6.98 -6.79 -6.94
CA GLU A 26 6.94 -7.18 -8.36
C GLU A 26 6.16 -8.48 -8.56
N TYR A 27 6.44 -9.50 -7.73
CA TYR A 27 5.77 -10.80 -7.85
C TYR A 27 4.25 -10.69 -7.63
N HIS A 28 3.81 -10.04 -6.55
CA HIS A 28 2.38 -9.90 -6.26
C HIS A 28 1.71 -8.81 -7.08
N GLY A 29 2.47 -7.81 -7.54
CA GLY A 29 2.04 -6.85 -8.56
C GLY A 29 1.66 -7.58 -9.85
N ALA A 30 2.55 -8.47 -10.33
CA ALA A 30 2.31 -9.31 -11.50
C ALA A 30 1.04 -10.18 -11.36
N GLU A 31 0.85 -10.84 -10.22
CA GLU A 31 -0.37 -11.61 -9.95
C GLU A 31 -1.64 -10.74 -10.02
N GLY A 32 -1.57 -9.53 -9.45
CA GLY A 32 -2.63 -8.55 -9.52
C GLY A 32 -2.94 -8.14 -10.96
N ILE A 33 -1.92 -7.76 -11.74
CA ILE A 33 -2.05 -7.33 -13.14
C ILE A 33 -2.62 -8.46 -14.01
N ALA A 34 -2.16 -9.70 -13.84
CA ALA A 34 -2.71 -10.86 -14.55
C ALA A 34 -4.20 -11.10 -14.22
N ALA A 35 -4.60 -10.92 -12.95
CA ALA A 35 -6.00 -11.01 -12.56
C ALA A 35 -6.84 -9.88 -13.19
N LEU A 36 -6.28 -8.67 -13.31
CA LEU A 36 -6.90 -7.53 -13.97
C LEU A 36 -7.07 -7.77 -15.48
N ALA A 37 -6.07 -8.35 -16.15
CA ALA A 37 -6.16 -8.72 -17.55
C ALA A 37 -7.37 -9.64 -17.82
N ARG A 38 -7.55 -10.65 -16.97
CA ARG A 38 -8.70 -11.57 -17.04
C ARG A 38 -10.04 -10.88 -16.84
N GLN A 39 -10.10 -9.85 -15.99
CA GLN A 39 -11.34 -9.10 -15.73
C GLN A 39 -11.79 -8.26 -16.92
N VAL A 40 -10.83 -7.73 -17.70
CA VAL A 40 -11.13 -6.85 -18.84
C VAL A 40 -11.10 -7.56 -20.18
N GLU A 41 -10.65 -8.82 -20.26
CA GLU A 41 -10.53 -9.60 -21.50
C GLU A 41 -11.80 -9.61 -22.37
N ALA A 42 -12.96 -9.76 -21.76
CA ALA A 42 -14.23 -9.82 -22.49
C ALA A 42 -14.71 -8.45 -23.02
N THR A 43 -14.29 -7.34 -22.40
CA THR A 43 -14.79 -5.98 -22.70
C THR A 43 -13.75 -5.11 -23.41
N ASN A 44 -12.47 -5.36 -23.18
CA ASN A 44 -11.34 -4.69 -23.81
C ASN A 44 -10.15 -5.65 -24.00
N PRO A 45 -10.16 -6.47 -25.07
CA PRO A 45 -9.10 -7.47 -25.32
C PRO A 45 -7.73 -6.84 -25.58
N GLN A 46 -7.68 -5.61 -26.14
CA GLN A 46 -6.42 -4.90 -26.36
C GLN A 46 -5.77 -4.47 -25.04
N LEU A 47 -6.59 -3.99 -24.09
CA LEU A 47 -6.09 -3.71 -22.74
C LEU A 47 -5.67 -4.99 -22.03
N ALA A 48 -6.42 -6.08 -22.17
CA ALA A 48 -6.05 -7.36 -21.58
C ALA A 48 -4.70 -7.86 -22.10
N GLU A 49 -4.45 -7.79 -23.41
CA GLU A 49 -3.15 -8.13 -24.02
C GLU A 49 -2.01 -7.27 -23.46
N ALA A 50 -2.22 -5.96 -23.35
CA ALA A 50 -1.23 -5.05 -22.76
C ALA A 50 -0.93 -5.39 -21.28
N LEU A 51 -1.97 -5.71 -20.50
CA LEU A 51 -1.81 -6.13 -19.10
C LEU A 51 -1.11 -7.49 -18.97
N VAL A 52 -1.33 -8.43 -19.90
CA VAL A 52 -0.58 -9.71 -19.91
C VAL A 52 0.90 -9.47 -20.13
N HIS A 53 1.27 -8.61 -21.09
CA HIS A 53 2.67 -8.26 -21.31
C HIS A 53 3.28 -7.54 -20.10
N HIS A 54 2.54 -6.63 -19.47
CA HIS A 54 2.98 -5.96 -18.25
C HIS A 54 3.19 -6.98 -17.11
N ALA A 55 2.26 -7.92 -16.90
CA ALA A 55 2.45 -8.96 -15.88
C ALA A 55 3.68 -9.85 -16.15
N ASP A 56 3.98 -10.16 -17.41
CA ASP A 56 5.20 -10.91 -17.78
C ASP A 56 6.48 -10.13 -17.42
N ASP A 57 6.49 -8.82 -17.70
CA ASP A 57 7.58 -7.93 -17.30
C ASP A 57 7.78 -7.92 -15.77
N GLU A 58 6.71 -7.85 -14.98
CA GLU A 58 6.81 -7.84 -13.52
C GLU A 58 7.26 -9.20 -12.94
N PHE A 59 6.81 -10.32 -13.50
CA PHE A 59 7.35 -11.63 -13.09
C PHE A 59 8.84 -11.74 -13.41
N ARG A 60 9.28 -11.19 -14.54
CA ARG A 60 10.69 -11.16 -14.93
C ARG A 60 11.49 -10.25 -13.99
N HIS A 61 10.97 -9.08 -13.60
CA HIS A 61 11.59 -8.22 -12.59
C HIS A 61 11.76 -8.96 -11.26
N ALA A 62 10.71 -9.64 -10.79
CA ALA A 62 10.77 -10.43 -9.56
C ALA A 62 11.85 -11.52 -9.64
N ALA A 63 11.92 -12.26 -10.74
CA ALA A 63 12.95 -13.28 -10.96
C ALA A 63 14.36 -12.69 -10.94
N MET A 64 14.58 -11.58 -11.63
CA MET A 64 15.86 -10.85 -11.62
C MET A 64 16.28 -10.46 -10.19
N ILE A 65 15.35 -9.94 -9.39
CA ILE A 65 15.61 -9.54 -8.00
C ILE A 65 15.91 -10.78 -7.13
N ALA A 66 15.18 -11.88 -7.32
CA ALA A 66 15.42 -13.12 -6.60
C ALA A 66 16.80 -13.72 -6.90
N ASP A 67 17.20 -13.71 -8.16
CA ASP A 67 18.50 -14.20 -8.61
C ASP A 67 19.63 -13.41 -7.97
N ILE A 68 19.54 -12.07 -7.95
CA ILE A 68 20.60 -11.25 -7.36
C ILE A 68 20.68 -11.39 -5.84
N MET A 69 19.55 -11.60 -5.16
CA MET A 69 19.56 -11.90 -3.73
C MET A 69 20.31 -13.23 -3.48
N THR A 70 20.02 -14.25 -4.29
CA THR A 70 20.68 -15.57 -4.22
C THR A 70 22.18 -15.48 -4.49
N ASP A 71 22.57 -14.77 -5.55
CA ASP A 71 23.96 -14.50 -5.93
C ASP A 71 24.76 -13.81 -4.82
N LEU A 72 24.09 -13.05 -3.95
CA LEU A 72 24.68 -12.27 -2.87
C LEU A 72 24.52 -12.95 -1.50
N GLY A 73 24.01 -14.19 -1.46
CA GLY A 73 23.99 -15.04 -0.28
C GLY A 73 22.72 -14.93 0.59
N ASP A 74 21.65 -14.31 0.09
CA ASP A 74 20.33 -14.29 0.72
C ASP A 74 19.29 -14.95 -0.20
N VAL A 75 18.05 -15.14 0.26
CA VAL A 75 16.96 -15.69 -0.56
C VAL A 75 15.67 -14.92 -0.30
N PRO A 76 14.77 -14.79 -1.30
CA PRO A 76 13.46 -14.20 -1.08
C PRO A 76 12.67 -14.91 0.02
N ARG A 77 11.98 -14.13 0.85
CA ARG A 77 11.12 -14.60 1.94
C ARG A 77 9.88 -13.71 2.03
N PRO A 78 8.78 -14.15 2.63
CA PRO A 78 7.67 -13.24 2.94
C PRO A 78 8.18 -12.05 3.79
N PRO A 79 7.96 -10.78 3.37
CA PRO A 79 8.36 -9.62 4.15
C PRO A 79 7.68 -9.61 5.53
N LEU A 80 8.40 -9.13 6.54
CA LEU A 80 7.85 -8.90 7.88
C LEU A 80 7.01 -7.61 7.88
N GLY A 81 5.87 -7.62 8.57
CA GLY A 81 5.00 -6.45 8.74
C GLY A 81 3.97 -6.26 7.61
N ILE A 82 3.35 -5.07 7.58
CA ILE A 82 2.35 -4.72 6.56
C ILE A 82 3.07 -4.45 5.23
N LYS A 83 2.63 -5.13 4.18
CA LYS A 83 3.23 -5.07 2.86
C LYS A 83 2.50 -4.03 2.03
N TYR A 84 3.25 -3.17 1.35
CA TYR A 84 2.69 -2.08 0.55
C TYR A 84 1.62 -2.55 -0.43
N VAL A 85 1.92 -3.59 -1.22
CA VAL A 85 1.00 -4.12 -2.25
C VAL A 85 -0.27 -4.68 -1.62
N ASP A 86 -0.16 -5.45 -0.52
CA ASP A 86 -1.30 -6.01 0.20
C ASP A 86 -2.20 -4.89 0.76
N GLU A 87 -1.59 -3.86 1.37
CA GLU A 87 -2.31 -2.72 1.94
C GLU A 87 -2.97 -1.88 0.84
N PHE A 88 -2.26 -1.63 -0.26
CA PHE A 88 -2.82 -0.94 -1.41
C PHE A 88 -4.03 -1.70 -1.96
N ALA A 89 -3.91 -3.00 -2.19
CA ALA A 89 -4.99 -3.84 -2.67
C ALA A 89 -6.19 -3.84 -1.71
N ALA A 90 -5.95 -3.88 -0.40
CA ALA A 90 -6.99 -3.82 0.61
C ALA A 90 -7.75 -2.49 0.59
N LEU A 91 -7.03 -1.36 0.58
CA LEU A 91 -7.63 -0.01 0.54
C LEU A 91 -8.35 0.23 -0.79
N ALA A 92 -7.76 -0.21 -1.90
CA ALA A 92 -8.37 -0.15 -3.23
C ALA A 92 -9.68 -0.94 -3.28
N THR A 93 -9.67 -2.20 -2.83
CA THR A 93 -10.87 -3.05 -2.79
C THR A 93 -11.98 -2.44 -1.95
N ALA A 94 -11.65 -1.94 -0.75
CA ALA A 94 -12.64 -1.30 0.13
C ALA A 94 -13.22 0.01 -0.47
N SER A 95 -12.49 0.65 -1.38
CA SER A 95 -12.88 1.90 -2.03
C SER A 95 -13.66 1.72 -3.35
N THR A 96 -13.65 0.52 -3.92
CA THR A 96 -14.20 0.22 -5.24
C THR A 96 -15.55 -0.46 -5.14
N ASP A 97 -16.42 -0.20 -6.12
CA ASP A 97 -17.71 -0.87 -6.21
C ASP A 97 -17.54 -2.28 -6.81
N PRO A 98 -17.80 -3.37 -6.05
CA PRO A 98 -17.57 -4.73 -6.55
C PRO A 98 -18.41 -5.09 -7.77
N ASP A 99 -19.53 -4.39 -7.99
CA ASP A 99 -20.44 -4.65 -9.12
C ASP A 99 -20.06 -3.89 -10.41
N ARG A 100 -18.99 -3.08 -10.39
CA ARG A 100 -18.56 -2.27 -11.54
C ARG A 100 -17.05 -2.37 -11.74
N ILE A 101 -16.65 -3.13 -12.77
CA ILE A 101 -15.28 -3.11 -13.28
C ILE A 101 -15.11 -1.83 -14.12
N ASP A 102 -14.50 -0.81 -13.52
CA ASP A 102 -14.21 0.44 -14.19
C ASP A 102 -12.74 0.47 -14.65
N GLU A 103 -12.54 0.31 -15.95
CA GLU A 103 -11.24 0.40 -16.63
C GLU A 103 -10.44 1.65 -16.20
N VAL A 104 -11.10 2.80 -16.00
CA VAL A 104 -10.42 4.04 -15.60
C VAL A 104 -9.89 3.93 -14.18
N GLU A 105 -10.65 3.31 -13.28
CA GLU A 105 -10.19 3.08 -11.90
C GLU A 105 -9.02 2.11 -11.86
N LEU A 106 -9.10 1.02 -12.64
CA LEU A 106 -8.04 0.01 -12.77
C LEU A 106 -6.73 0.65 -13.26
N LEU A 107 -6.77 1.38 -14.37
CA LEU A 107 -5.60 2.04 -14.94
C LEU A 107 -5.05 3.15 -14.05
N ALA A 108 -5.92 3.88 -13.34
CA ALA A 108 -5.47 4.88 -12.39
C ALA A 108 -4.76 4.23 -11.19
N ALA A 109 -5.29 3.12 -10.66
CA ALA A 109 -4.69 2.35 -9.58
C ALA A 109 -3.31 1.80 -9.99
N LEU A 110 -3.22 1.14 -11.14
CA LEU A 110 -1.97 0.62 -11.68
C LEU A 110 -0.96 1.75 -11.89
N ASN A 111 -1.32 2.82 -12.58
CA ASN A 111 -0.37 3.90 -12.87
C ASN A 111 0.18 4.59 -11.61
N VAL A 112 -0.57 4.67 -10.51
CA VAL A 112 0.00 5.24 -9.26
C VAL A 112 0.94 4.27 -8.55
N THR A 113 0.71 2.96 -8.63
CA THR A 113 1.63 1.95 -8.06
C THR A 113 2.92 1.88 -8.88
N GLU A 114 2.85 1.89 -10.21
CA GLU A 114 4.02 1.97 -11.11
C GLU A 114 4.88 3.21 -10.81
N LYS A 115 4.24 4.38 -10.62
CA LYS A 115 4.95 5.61 -10.24
C LYS A 115 5.67 5.48 -8.91
N ARG A 116 5.10 4.74 -7.95
CA ARG A 116 5.74 4.49 -6.65
C ARG A 116 6.90 3.50 -6.78
N GLY A 117 6.74 2.43 -7.56
CA GLY A 117 7.81 1.47 -7.87
C GLY A 117 9.00 2.19 -8.48
N LEU A 118 8.78 2.89 -9.60
CA LEU A 118 9.77 3.72 -10.27
C LEU A 118 10.49 4.70 -9.33
N PHE A 119 9.74 5.42 -8.48
CA PHE A 119 10.32 6.35 -7.51
C PHE A 119 11.23 5.64 -6.51
N SER A 120 10.81 4.47 -6.01
CA SER A 120 11.55 3.69 -5.01
C SER A 120 12.85 3.15 -5.61
N PHE A 121 12.78 2.54 -6.79
CA PHE A 121 13.96 2.09 -7.51
C PHE A 121 14.91 3.24 -7.86
N ALA A 122 14.40 4.37 -8.33
CA ALA A 122 15.23 5.53 -8.66
C ALA A 122 16.00 6.05 -7.45
N LEU A 123 15.36 6.10 -6.27
CA LEU A 123 16.05 6.46 -5.03
C LEU A 123 17.14 5.47 -4.67
N HIS A 124 16.85 4.17 -4.71
CA HIS A 124 17.81 3.12 -4.35
C HIS A 124 19.01 3.11 -5.31
N VAL A 125 18.76 3.16 -6.61
CA VAL A 125 19.80 3.26 -7.65
C VAL A 125 20.67 4.49 -7.44
N SER A 126 20.10 5.62 -7.04
CA SER A 126 20.86 6.86 -6.79
C SER A 126 21.84 6.78 -5.62
N THR A 127 21.67 5.78 -4.74
CA THR A 127 22.49 5.56 -3.54
C THR A 127 23.44 4.37 -3.64
N LEU A 128 23.31 3.53 -4.68
CA LEU A 128 24.17 2.37 -4.87
C LEU A 128 25.50 2.73 -5.55
N PRO A 129 26.61 2.03 -5.23
CA PRO A 129 27.84 2.10 -6.00
C PRO A 129 27.60 1.62 -7.44
N ARG A 130 28.07 2.39 -8.44
CA ARG A 130 27.77 2.15 -9.87
C ARG A 130 28.29 0.81 -10.38
N GLU A 131 29.36 0.32 -9.77
CA GLU A 131 30.01 -0.95 -10.08
C GLU A 131 29.30 -2.16 -9.48
N SER A 132 28.42 -1.96 -8.50
CA SER A 132 27.71 -3.05 -7.81
C SER A 132 26.76 -3.79 -8.75
N LYS A 133 26.61 -5.11 -8.55
CA LYS A 133 25.61 -5.91 -9.27
C LYS A 133 24.20 -5.34 -9.05
N ALA A 134 23.89 -4.92 -7.82
CA ALA A 134 22.59 -4.36 -7.45
C ALA A 134 22.27 -3.08 -8.23
N PHE A 135 23.26 -2.19 -8.42
CA PHE A 135 23.06 -0.99 -9.23
C PHE A 135 22.67 -1.34 -10.67
N LYS A 136 23.40 -2.27 -11.30
CA LYS A 136 23.14 -2.66 -12.71
C LYS A 136 21.73 -3.22 -12.87
N LEU A 137 21.34 -4.12 -11.98
CA LEU A 137 20.03 -4.77 -12.03
C LEU A 137 18.89 -3.79 -11.73
N LEU A 138 18.94 -3.09 -10.60
CA LEU A 138 17.87 -2.17 -10.24
C LEU A 138 17.79 -0.99 -11.21
N ASN A 139 18.90 -0.56 -11.83
CA ASN A 139 18.84 0.45 -12.87
C ASN A 139 18.18 -0.06 -14.15
N GLN A 140 18.32 -1.36 -14.48
CA GLN A 140 17.59 -1.97 -15.58
C GLN A 140 16.09 -2.00 -15.28
N VAL A 141 15.67 -2.60 -14.16
CA VAL A 141 14.26 -2.66 -13.72
C VAL A 141 13.65 -1.25 -13.71
N LYS A 142 14.31 -0.28 -13.06
CA LYS A 142 13.89 1.13 -13.04
C LYS A 142 13.67 1.74 -14.44
N ASN A 143 14.44 1.35 -15.46
CA ASN A 143 14.25 1.87 -16.82
C ASN A 143 13.05 1.21 -17.51
N GLU A 144 12.79 -0.06 -17.22
CA GLU A 144 11.64 -0.84 -17.71
C GLU A 144 10.34 -0.32 -17.06
N GLU A 145 10.34 -0.10 -15.74
CA GLU A 145 9.29 0.59 -14.96
C GLU A 145 8.90 1.96 -15.53
N ALA A 146 9.88 2.73 -16.02
CA ALA A 146 9.61 4.01 -16.65
C ALA A 146 8.78 3.84 -17.94
N GLY A 147 8.87 2.68 -18.59
CA GLY A 147 8.01 2.25 -19.68
C GLY A 147 6.56 2.07 -19.25
N HIS A 148 6.32 1.30 -18.18
CA HIS A 148 4.98 1.08 -17.62
C HIS A 148 4.30 2.39 -17.23
N VAL A 149 5.02 3.29 -16.55
CA VAL A 149 4.51 4.63 -16.22
C VAL A 149 4.18 5.45 -17.46
N ARG A 150 5.02 5.41 -18.51
CA ARG A 150 4.73 6.14 -19.76
C ARG A 150 3.48 5.59 -20.43
N TRP A 151 3.37 4.27 -20.56
CA TRP A 151 2.21 3.60 -21.14
C TRP A 151 0.92 3.93 -20.38
N GLY A 152 0.92 3.78 -19.06
CA GLY A 152 -0.26 4.10 -18.24
C GLY A 152 -0.69 5.57 -18.33
N ASN A 153 0.26 6.50 -18.39
CA ASN A 153 -0.05 7.92 -18.60
C ASN A 153 -0.63 8.20 -20.00
N GLN A 154 -0.12 7.53 -21.04
CA GLN A 154 -0.64 7.66 -22.41
C GLN A 154 -2.08 7.14 -22.49
N TYR A 155 -2.34 5.93 -21.96
CA TYR A 155 -3.67 5.34 -21.98
C TYR A 155 -4.70 6.21 -21.23
N LEU A 156 -4.34 6.72 -20.05
CA LEU A 156 -5.20 7.63 -19.30
C LEU A 156 -5.43 8.97 -20.04
N ALA A 157 -4.45 9.45 -20.82
CA ALA A 157 -4.61 10.64 -21.65
C ALA A 157 -5.55 10.40 -22.84
N GLU A 158 -5.49 9.23 -23.46
CA GLU A 158 -6.42 8.82 -24.52
C GLU A 158 -7.86 8.72 -23.99
N LEU A 159 -8.06 8.12 -22.81
CA LEU A 159 -9.37 8.07 -22.16
C LEU A 159 -9.90 9.49 -21.86
N LYS A 160 -9.05 10.43 -21.44
CA LYS A 160 -9.42 11.84 -21.27
C LYS A 160 -9.86 12.46 -22.60
N ALA A 161 -9.08 12.25 -23.67
CA ALA A 161 -9.38 12.75 -25.01
C ALA A 161 -10.70 12.19 -25.57
N ASN A 162 -11.05 10.96 -25.19
CA ASN A 162 -12.30 10.29 -25.55
C ASN A 162 -13.49 10.65 -24.64
N GLY A 163 -13.44 11.80 -23.95
CA GLY A 163 -14.57 12.34 -23.19
C GLY A 163 -14.71 11.81 -21.76
N ARG A 164 -13.80 10.94 -21.29
CA ARG A 164 -13.82 10.41 -19.91
C ARG A 164 -12.99 11.25 -18.93
N GLU A 165 -12.73 12.52 -19.23
CA GLU A 165 -11.80 13.35 -18.45
C GLU A 165 -12.16 13.46 -16.96
N ALA A 166 -13.44 13.70 -16.65
CA ALA A 166 -13.89 13.84 -15.27
C ALA A 166 -13.75 12.54 -14.47
N GLU A 167 -13.96 11.39 -15.12
CA GLU A 167 -13.79 10.07 -14.52
C GLU A 167 -12.33 9.79 -14.23
N VAL A 168 -11.45 10.04 -15.20
CA VAL A 168 -10.00 9.86 -15.03
C VAL A 168 -9.46 10.75 -13.93
N ARG A 169 -9.86 12.02 -13.87
CA ARG A 169 -9.42 12.93 -12.79
C ARG A 169 -9.86 12.45 -11.41
N ARG A 170 -11.10 11.96 -11.27
CA ARG A 170 -11.60 11.40 -10.00
C ARG A 170 -10.83 10.15 -9.60
N ALA A 171 -10.62 9.23 -10.53
CA ALA A 171 -9.87 8.00 -10.27
C ALA A 171 -8.41 8.29 -9.88
N GLN A 172 -7.73 9.18 -10.61
CA GLN A 172 -6.36 9.59 -10.27
C GLN A 172 -6.29 10.19 -8.86
N ALA A 173 -7.19 11.11 -8.51
CA ALA A 173 -7.21 11.71 -7.17
C ALA A 173 -7.49 10.66 -6.07
N LYS A 174 -8.44 9.74 -6.30
CA LYS A 174 -8.75 8.64 -5.38
C LYS A 174 -7.52 7.75 -5.15
N PHE A 175 -6.91 7.26 -6.22
CA PHE A 175 -5.81 6.32 -6.11
C PHE A 175 -4.48 6.95 -5.67
N GLU A 176 -4.22 8.23 -5.98
CA GLU A 176 -3.10 8.96 -5.35
C GLU A 176 -3.25 9.06 -3.83
N VAL A 177 -4.49 9.19 -3.33
CA VAL A 177 -4.72 9.25 -1.89
C VAL A 177 -4.48 7.89 -1.25
N ILE A 178 -5.01 6.81 -1.86
CA ILE A 178 -4.85 5.41 -1.45
C ILE A 178 -3.38 4.97 -1.50
N GLU A 179 -2.68 5.25 -2.60
CA GLU A 179 -1.26 4.93 -2.80
C GLU A 179 -0.42 5.47 -1.65
N LYS A 180 -0.53 6.76 -1.37
CA LYS A 180 0.23 7.39 -0.31
C LYS A 180 -0.18 6.88 1.08
N ALA A 181 -1.42 6.41 1.25
CA ALA A 181 -1.85 5.74 2.48
C ALA A 181 -1.16 4.39 2.67
N ALA A 182 -1.19 3.54 1.65
CA ALA A 182 -0.51 2.26 1.66
C ALA A 182 1.01 2.43 1.87
N TYR A 183 1.62 3.39 1.17
CA TYR A 183 3.05 3.67 1.29
C TYR A 183 3.43 4.12 2.70
N GLU A 184 2.72 5.08 3.29
CA GLU A 184 2.99 5.52 4.66
C GLU A 184 2.76 4.41 5.71
N THR A 185 1.76 3.54 5.50
CA THR A 185 1.52 2.36 6.33
C THR A 185 2.65 1.33 6.20
N SER A 186 3.25 1.16 5.01
CA SER A 186 4.39 0.26 4.84
C SER A 186 5.68 0.77 5.51
N LEU A 187 5.76 2.08 5.80
CA LEU A 187 6.87 2.73 6.49
C LEU A 187 6.73 2.74 8.03
N ASP A 188 5.91 1.86 8.60
CA ASP A 188 5.42 1.89 10.00
C ASP A 188 6.48 1.79 11.11
N ILE A 189 7.74 1.58 10.75
CA ILE A 189 8.88 1.55 11.69
C ILE A 189 9.27 2.95 12.22
N MET A 190 8.63 4.03 11.76
CA MET A 190 8.92 5.40 12.19
C MET A 190 8.00 5.90 13.32
N PRO A 191 8.50 6.61 14.36
CA PRO A 191 7.68 7.17 15.44
C PRO A 191 6.47 7.97 14.93
N GLY A 192 5.29 7.76 15.54
CA GLY A 192 4.04 8.43 15.17
C GLY A 192 3.30 7.83 13.96
N ALA A 193 3.72 6.68 13.45
CA ALA A 193 3.07 6.02 12.32
C ALA A 193 1.59 5.64 12.55
N PRO A 194 1.15 5.21 13.75
CA PRO A 194 -0.27 4.96 14.02
C PRO A 194 -1.16 6.19 13.84
N ILE A 195 -0.65 7.38 14.19
CA ILE A 195 -1.40 8.65 14.05
C ILE A 195 -1.46 9.08 12.57
N ARG A 196 -0.35 8.91 11.82
CA ARG A 196 -0.32 9.18 10.38
C ARG A 196 -1.28 8.27 9.62
N ARG A 197 -1.29 6.97 9.95
CA ARG A 197 -2.22 5.98 9.39
C ARG A 197 -3.67 6.40 9.59
N MET A 198 -4.05 6.75 10.82
CA MET A 198 -5.44 7.09 11.12
C MET A 198 -5.89 8.40 10.46
N ARG A 199 -5.02 9.43 10.41
CA ARG A 199 -5.30 10.65 9.63
C ARG A 199 -5.54 10.31 8.16
N ARG A 200 -4.81 9.34 7.63
CA ARG A 200 -4.86 9.00 6.21
C ARG A 200 -6.06 8.14 5.83
N ILE A 201 -6.49 7.23 6.71
CA ILE A 201 -7.78 6.52 6.58
C ILE A 201 -8.92 7.52 6.41
N VAL A 202 -8.91 8.61 7.20
CA VAL A 202 -9.90 9.68 7.13
C VAL A 202 -9.79 10.46 5.83
N GLU A 203 -8.57 10.74 5.35
CA GLU A 203 -8.36 11.40 4.06
C GLU A 203 -8.87 10.56 2.88
N VAL A 204 -8.67 9.23 2.89
CA VAL A 204 -9.27 8.33 1.89
C VAL A 204 -10.79 8.33 2.00
N ALA A 205 -11.34 8.21 3.21
CA ALA A 205 -12.77 8.20 3.43
C ALA A 205 -13.47 9.44 2.86
N ARG A 206 -12.84 10.62 2.96
CA ARG A 206 -13.36 11.87 2.38
C ARG A 206 -13.47 11.86 0.85
N GLN A 207 -12.73 10.99 0.16
CA GLN A 207 -12.83 10.84 -1.30
C GLN A 207 -13.91 9.85 -1.73
N LEU A 208 -14.52 9.11 -0.80
CA LEU A 208 -15.56 8.12 -1.08
C LEU A 208 -16.96 8.76 -1.06
N PRO A 209 -17.96 8.14 -1.71
CA PRO A 209 -19.37 8.47 -1.51
C PRO A 209 -19.74 8.45 -0.02
N ALA A 210 -20.65 9.34 0.40
CA ALA A 210 -20.98 9.59 1.81
C ALA A 210 -21.35 8.31 2.58
N GLU A 211 -22.10 7.42 1.93
CA GLU A 211 -22.55 6.13 2.44
C GLU A 211 -21.41 5.12 2.69
N ARG A 212 -20.27 5.27 2.02
CA ARG A 212 -19.09 4.38 2.19
C ARG A 212 -18.05 4.93 3.16
N GLN A 213 -18.12 6.22 3.54
CA GLN A 213 -17.09 6.85 4.38
C GLN A 213 -17.00 6.20 5.76
N ILE A 214 -18.14 6.07 6.47
CA ILE A 214 -18.15 5.46 7.82
C ILE A 214 -17.79 3.97 7.77
N PRO A 215 -18.41 3.13 6.92
CA PRO A 215 -18.01 1.73 6.79
C PRO A 215 -16.53 1.54 6.53
N TYR A 216 -15.96 2.33 5.62
CA TYR A 216 -14.53 2.30 5.29
C TYR A 216 -13.65 2.64 6.50
N VAL A 217 -13.92 3.75 7.21
CA VAL A 217 -13.10 4.14 8.37
C VAL A 217 -13.15 3.06 9.46
N VAL A 218 -14.33 2.49 9.71
CA VAL A 218 -14.51 1.44 10.72
C VAL A 218 -13.71 0.20 10.35
N GLU A 219 -13.82 -0.29 9.11
CA GLU A 219 -13.08 -1.47 8.65
C GLU A 219 -11.57 -1.25 8.73
N GLN A 220 -11.08 -0.12 8.22
CA GLN A 220 -9.64 0.17 8.18
C GLN A 220 -9.06 0.46 9.57
N PHE A 221 -9.84 1.07 10.47
CA PHE A 221 -9.42 1.24 11.86
C PHE A 221 -9.18 -0.11 12.55
N PHE A 222 -10.06 -1.08 12.32
CA PHE A 222 -9.92 -2.42 12.91
C PHE A 222 -8.80 -3.24 12.27
N ARG A 223 -8.57 -3.13 10.96
CA ARG A 223 -7.39 -3.71 10.30
C ARG A 223 -6.09 -3.09 10.83
N ALA A 224 -6.05 -1.77 10.97
CA ALA A 224 -4.90 -1.03 11.49
C ALA A 224 -4.59 -1.36 12.97
N ALA A 225 -5.60 -1.78 13.74
CA ALA A 225 -5.48 -2.18 15.14
C ALA A 225 -5.19 -3.68 15.31
N ASP A 226 -4.88 -4.40 14.24
CA ASP A 226 -4.59 -5.84 14.21
C ASP A 226 -3.08 -6.14 14.23
N PRO A 227 -2.43 -6.26 15.40
CA PRO A 227 -1.15 -6.93 15.51
C PRO A 227 -1.42 -8.43 15.67
N ARG A 228 -1.33 -9.19 14.59
CA ARG A 228 -1.24 -10.65 14.72
C ARG A 228 0.13 -11.15 14.29
N PRO A 229 0.67 -12.08 15.11
CA PRO A 229 0.00 -13.33 15.45
C PRO A 229 -0.44 -13.46 16.92
N VAL A 230 -1.64 -12.97 17.28
CA VAL A 230 -2.41 -13.41 18.47
C VAL A 230 -3.91 -13.39 18.11
N PHE A 231 -4.45 -14.48 17.56
CA PHE A 231 -5.88 -14.55 17.22
C PHE A 231 -6.69 -15.37 18.24
N GLY A 232 -7.84 -14.81 18.63
CA GLY A 232 -8.85 -15.43 19.48
C GLY A 232 -9.76 -14.37 20.10
N ALA A 233 -9.23 -13.55 21.01
CA ALA A 233 -10.05 -12.62 21.83
C ALA A 233 -10.44 -11.29 21.16
N ARG A 234 -9.73 -10.85 20.10
CA ARG A 234 -9.95 -9.51 19.50
C ARG A 234 -10.89 -9.49 18.29
N TRP A 235 -11.07 -10.62 17.59
CA TRP A 235 -12.13 -10.74 16.58
C TRP A 235 -13.52 -10.64 17.21
N GLN A 236 -13.69 -11.25 18.40
CA GLN A 236 -14.88 -11.07 19.24
C GLN A 236 -15.14 -9.60 19.59
N LEU A 237 -14.12 -8.76 19.75
CA LEU A 237 -14.28 -7.33 20.04
C LEU A 237 -14.82 -6.56 18.82
N VAL A 238 -14.34 -6.88 17.61
CA VAL A 238 -14.86 -6.30 16.36
C VAL A 238 -16.31 -6.73 16.14
N GLU A 239 -16.61 -8.02 16.29
CA GLU A 239 -17.99 -8.52 16.22
C GLU A 239 -18.89 -7.90 17.30
N THR A 240 -18.38 -7.68 18.50
CA THR A 240 -19.10 -6.99 19.60
C THR A 240 -19.36 -5.52 19.27
N ILE A 241 -18.39 -4.81 18.68
CA ILE A 241 -18.57 -3.41 18.28
C ILE A 241 -19.56 -3.31 17.11
N LEU A 242 -19.46 -4.18 16.10
CA LEU A 242 -20.34 -4.19 14.94
C LEU A 242 -21.77 -4.66 15.28
N SER A 243 -21.93 -5.56 16.26
CA SER A 243 -23.25 -6.02 16.73
C SER A 243 -23.92 -5.07 17.74
N SER A 244 -23.16 -4.19 18.41
CA SER A 244 -23.69 -3.24 19.38
C SER A 244 -24.06 -1.90 18.73
N ALA A 245 -25.36 -1.56 18.74
CA ALA A 245 -25.83 -0.25 18.25
C ALA A 245 -25.17 0.92 18.98
N ARG A 246 -24.96 0.80 20.30
CA ARG A 246 -24.31 1.82 21.13
C ARG A 246 -22.84 2.01 20.77
N LEU A 247 -22.09 0.93 20.54
CA LEU A 247 -20.67 1.04 20.18
C LEU A 247 -20.51 1.58 18.75
N ARG A 248 -21.40 1.20 17.82
CA ARG A 248 -21.45 1.80 16.48
C ARG A 248 -21.72 3.30 16.52
N GLU A 249 -22.62 3.76 17.38
CA GLU A 249 -22.91 5.19 17.55
C GLU A 249 -21.69 5.95 18.11
N GLN A 250 -20.99 5.37 19.09
CA GLN A 250 -19.77 5.96 19.66
C GLN A 250 -18.63 6.04 18.63
N VAL A 251 -18.39 4.96 17.88
CA VAL A 251 -17.39 4.98 16.80
C VAL A 251 -17.80 5.99 15.72
N SER A 252 -19.08 6.02 15.31
CA SER A 252 -19.59 6.98 14.34
C SER A 252 -19.37 8.43 14.78
N ALA A 253 -19.67 8.75 16.05
CA ALA A 253 -19.43 10.07 16.62
C ALA A 253 -17.94 10.43 16.62
N ASP A 254 -17.06 9.50 16.96
CA ASP A 254 -15.61 9.72 16.93
C ASP A 254 -15.09 9.94 15.50
N VAL A 255 -15.58 9.15 14.54
CA VAL A 255 -15.27 9.31 13.10
C VAL A 255 -15.76 10.66 12.58
N GLN A 256 -16.99 11.08 12.92
CA GLN A 256 -17.54 12.38 12.53
C GLN A 256 -16.71 13.54 13.08
N ARG A 257 -16.24 13.45 14.33
CA ARG A 257 -15.31 14.44 14.90
C ARG A 257 -14.01 14.52 14.11
N ILE A 258 -13.39 13.38 13.80
CA ILE A 258 -12.16 13.35 13.03
C ILE A 258 -12.39 13.89 11.61
N LEU A 259 -13.49 13.52 10.96
CA LEU A 259 -13.88 14.04 9.65
C LEU A 259 -14.12 15.56 9.67
N ALA A 260 -14.62 16.11 10.79
CA ALA A 260 -14.75 17.54 11.02
C ALA A 260 -13.43 18.25 11.39
N GLY A 261 -12.30 17.53 11.40
CA GLY A 261 -10.97 18.09 11.73
C GLY A 261 -10.73 18.29 13.23
N GLN A 262 -11.60 17.74 14.08
CA GLN A 262 -11.42 17.79 15.53
C GLN A 262 -10.44 16.70 15.98
N PRO A 263 -9.59 16.98 16.99
CA PRO A 263 -8.70 15.97 17.54
C PRO A 263 -9.51 14.84 18.19
N LEU A 264 -9.02 13.61 18.04
CA LEU A 264 -9.62 12.44 18.69
C LEU A 264 -9.43 12.56 20.20
N ALA A 265 -10.54 12.61 20.95
CA ALA A 265 -10.49 12.73 22.39
C ALA A 265 -9.89 11.46 23.02
N SER A 266 -8.97 11.59 23.97
CA SER A 266 -8.27 10.44 24.57
C SER A 266 -9.19 9.49 25.34
N ASP A 267 -10.34 9.99 25.78
CA ASP A 267 -11.41 9.27 26.48
C ASP A 267 -12.52 8.79 25.54
N SER A 268 -12.39 9.00 24.23
CA SER A 268 -13.27 8.40 23.24
C SER A 268 -12.99 6.91 23.06
N LEU A 269 -13.90 6.19 22.40
CA LEU A 269 -13.71 4.74 22.20
C LEU A 269 -12.51 4.48 21.28
N LEU A 270 -12.42 5.19 20.16
CA LEU A 270 -11.25 5.11 19.27
C LEU A 270 -9.98 5.64 19.96
N GLY A 271 -10.10 6.71 20.76
CA GLY A 271 -8.97 7.30 21.49
C GLY A 271 -8.33 6.34 22.48
N ARG A 272 -9.15 5.58 23.23
CA ARG A 272 -8.66 4.53 24.13
C ARG A 272 -7.97 3.40 23.37
N LEU A 273 -8.60 2.90 22.30
CA LEU A 273 -8.04 1.82 21.47
C LEU A 273 -6.68 2.20 20.86
N VAL A 274 -6.54 3.46 20.41
CA VAL A 274 -5.27 3.98 19.87
C VAL A 274 -4.21 4.11 20.95
N ALA A 275 -4.59 4.55 22.15
CA ALA A 275 -3.69 4.60 23.30
C ALA A 275 -3.22 3.20 23.72
N ASP A 276 -4.10 2.20 23.68
CA ASP A 276 -3.76 0.80 23.95
C ASP A 276 -2.80 0.23 22.88
N ALA A 277 -3.08 0.47 21.60
CA ALA A 277 -2.19 0.05 20.51
C ALA A 277 -0.80 0.68 20.62
N ARG A 278 -0.74 1.98 20.94
CA ARG A 278 0.51 2.69 21.17
C ARG A 278 1.31 2.08 22.33
N ARG A 279 0.68 1.80 23.46
CA ARG A 279 1.33 1.16 24.62
C ARG A 279 1.89 -0.22 24.26
N ALA A 280 1.14 -1.01 23.49
CA ALA A 280 1.58 -2.33 23.04
C ALA A 280 2.83 -2.23 22.15
N VAL A 281 2.84 -1.31 21.18
CA VAL A 281 4.00 -1.08 20.31
C VAL A 281 5.21 -0.56 21.11
N GLU A 282 5.01 0.40 22.01
CA GLU A 282 6.07 0.91 22.89
C GLU A 282 6.66 -0.19 23.78
N SER A 283 5.86 -1.18 24.19
CA SER A 283 6.34 -2.32 24.97
C SER A 283 7.22 -3.31 24.18
N LEU A 284 7.00 -3.41 22.86
CA LEU A 284 7.82 -4.25 21.96
C LEU A 284 9.17 -3.62 21.63
N TRP A 285 9.27 -2.28 21.74
CA TRP A 285 10.50 -1.52 21.46
C TRP A 285 11.30 -1.11 22.69
N ARG A 286 10.83 -1.40 23.91
CA ARG A 286 11.71 -1.30 25.07
C ARG A 286 12.82 -2.35 24.88
N PRO A 287 14.11 -1.97 24.90
CA PRO A 287 15.17 -2.95 25.06
C PRO A 287 14.80 -3.81 26.26
N GLN A 288 14.91 -5.13 26.14
CA GLN A 288 14.94 -5.97 27.33
C GLN A 288 16.12 -5.47 28.16
N ALA A 289 15.84 -4.58 29.11
CA ALA A 289 16.79 -4.21 30.13
C ALA A 289 17.22 -5.53 30.74
N GLN A 290 18.51 -5.82 30.58
CA GLN A 290 19.15 -7.07 30.92
C GLN A 290 18.54 -7.63 32.20
N ALA A 291 17.87 -8.77 32.07
CA ALA A 291 17.55 -9.62 33.20
C ALA A 291 18.90 -10.11 33.74
N ALA A 292 19.40 -9.40 34.75
CA ALA A 292 20.38 -9.87 35.71
C ALA A 292 19.65 -10.62 36.84
#